data_AF-A0A5K0XPX4-F1
#
_entry.id   AF-A0A5K0XPX4-F1
#
_cell.length_a   1.000
_cell.length_b   1.000
_cell.length_c   1.000
_cell.angle_alpha   90.00
_cell.angle_beta   90.00
_cell.angle_gamma   90.00
#
_symmetry.space_group_name_H-M   'P 1'
#
loop_
_entity.id
_entity.type
_entity.pdbx_description
1 polymer ?
#
loop_
_entity_poly.entity_id
_entity_poly.type
_entity_poly.pdbx_seq_one_letter_code
_entity_poly.pdbx_strand_id
1 'polypeptide(L)' 'KISFSWFGKTPQLILMDAEMVKEVLSNKFGNFSKSPQSAQGKMLARGLGSLEGTQWAVQRRRLNPVFHLEKLK' A
#
# COMPACT_ATOMS: atom_id res chain seq x y z
N LYS A 1 -13.02 7.50 -14.01
CA LYS A 1 -12.65 6.80 -15.28
C LYS A 1 -11.85 5.55 -14.95
N ILE A 2 -12.17 4.42 -15.57
CA ILE A 2 -11.46 3.14 -15.41
C ILE A 2 -10.69 2.88 -16.72
N SER A 3 -9.43 2.45 -16.63
CA SER A 3 -8.64 2.07 -17.80
C SER A 3 -7.80 0.83 -17.51
N PHE A 4 -7.46 0.09 -18.56
CA PHE A 4 -6.65 -1.12 -18.48
C PHE A 4 -5.27 -0.88 -19.10
N SER A 5 -4.25 -1.44 -18.49
CA SER A 5 -2.88 -1.43 -18.99
C SER A 5 -2.20 -2.76 -18.69
N TRP A 6 -1.01 -3.00 -19.26
CA TRP A 6 -0.25 -4.22 -19.05
C TRP A 6 1.16 -3.88 -18.59
N PHE A 7 1.60 -4.56 -17.53
CA PHE A 7 3.00 -4.60 -17.12
C PHE A 7 3.58 -5.96 -17.53
N GLY A 8 4.24 -5.99 -18.68
CA GLY A 8 4.64 -7.25 -19.31
C GLY A 8 3.40 -8.13 -19.59
N LYS A 9 3.35 -9.33 -19.03
CA LYS A 9 2.21 -10.25 -19.16
C LYS A 9 1.13 -10.07 -18.10
N THR A 10 1.32 -9.14 -17.16
CA THR A 10 0.42 -8.92 -16.03
C THR A 10 -0.54 -7.76 -16.35
N PRO A 11 -1.86 -8.00 -16.44
CA PRO A 11 -2.83 -6.93 -16.63
C PRO A 11 -2.93 -6.06 -15.37
N GLN A 12 -3.18 -4.77 -15.55
CA GLN A 12 -3.32 -3.77 -14.51
C GLN A 12 -4.57 -2.93 -14.75
N LEU A 13 -5.32 -2.70 -13.67
CA LEU A 13 -6.49 -1.83 -13.65
C LEU A 13 -6.11 -0.47 -13.04
N ILE A 14 -6.32 0.60 -13.79
CA ILE A 14 -6.05 1.97 -13.34
C ILE A 14 -7.39 2.61 -12.97
N LEU A 15 -7.54 2.90 -11.67
CA LEU A 15 -8.69 3.60 -11.10
C LEU A 15 -8.34 5.08 -10.93
N MET A 16 -9.06 5.96 -11.62
CA MET A 16 -8.89 7.42 -11.49
C MET A 16 -10.05 8.09 -10.75
N ASP A 17 -11.08 7.31 -10.42
CA ASP A 17 -12.24 7.80 -9.69
C ASP A 17 -11.96 7.81 -8.18
N ALA A 18 -12.23 8.95 -7.53
CA ALA A 18 -11.86 9.14 -6.12
C ALA A 18 -12.66 8.26 -5.17
N GLU A 19 -13.93 7.99 -5.47
CA GLU A 19 -14.78 7.13 -4.63
C GLU A 19 -14.28 5.69 -4.70
N MET A 20 -14.03 5.18 -5.90
CA MET A 20 -13.48 3.83 -6.09
C MET A 20 -12.08 3.68 -5.46
N VAL A 21 -11.21 4.68 -5.62
CA VAL A 21 -9.86 4.65 -5.02
C VAL A 21 -9.96 4.60 -3.49
N LYS A 22 -10.87 5.39 -2.90
CA LYS A 22 -11.09 5.36 -1.45
C LYS A 22 -11.60 4.00 -0.98
N GLU A 23 -12.52 3.38 -1.71
CA GLU A 23 -13.03 2.05 -1.37
C GLU A 23 -11.90 1.00 -1.35
N VAL A 24 -11.10 0.94 -2.42
CA VAL A 24 -9.97 0.01 -2.52
C VAL A 24 -8.93 0.27 -1.44
N LEU A 25 -8.51 1.53 -1.25
CA LEU A 25 -7.47 1.88 -0.26
C LEU A 25 -7.94 1.73 1.18
N SER A 26 -9.24 1.90 1.45
CA SER A 26 -9.80 1.67 2.79
C SER A 26 -9.77 0.19 3.18
N ASN A 27 -9.71 -0.71 2.19
CA ASN A 27 -9.58 -2.16 2.35
C ASN A 27 -10.47 -2.73 3.48
N LYS A 28 -11.72 -2.26 3.57
CA LYS A 28 -12.63 -2.54 4.70
C LYS A 28 -12.84 -4.02 4.95
N PHE A 29 -12.75 -4.83 3.91
CA PHE A 29 -12.98 -6.28 3.94
C PHE A 29 -11.68 -7.10 3.90
N GLY A 30 -10.51 -6.45 3.81
CA GLY A 30 -9.23 -7.16 3.68
C GLY A 30 -9.00 -7.84 2.32
N ASN A 31 -9.85 -7.57 1.33
CA ASN A 31 -9.81 -8.22 0.01
C ASN A 31 -8.66 -7.74 -0.87
N PHE A 32 -8.01 -6.63 -0.53
CA PHE A 32 -6.93 -6.05 -1.31
C PHE A 32 -5.58 -6.26 -0.60
N SER A 33 -4.65 -6.92 -1.28
CA SER A 33 -3.24 -7.00 -0.89
C SER A 33 -2.41 -5.95 -1.63
N LYS A 34 -1.17 -5.72 -1.17
CA LYS A 34 -0.26 -4.83 -1.90
C LYS A 34 0.11 -5.45 -3.24
N SER A 35 0.31 -4.59 -4.23
CA SER A 35 0.80 -5.03 -5.54
C SER A 35 2.12 -5.80 -5.41
N PRO A 36 2.32 -6.89 -6.16
CA PRO A 36 3.60 -7.60 -6.22
C PRO A 36 4.74 -6.65 -6.56
N GLN A 37 5.73 -6.57 -5.67
CA GLN A 37 6.90 -5.72 -5.88
C GLN A 37 7.99 -6.49 -6.64
N SER A 38 8.66 -5.80 -7.57
CA SER A 38 9.91 -6.29 -8.18
C SER A 38 11.00 -6.48 -7.11
N ALA A 39 12.07 -7.20 -7.43
CA ALA A 39 13.20 -7.38 -6.52
C ALA A 39 13.78 -6.02 -6.06
N GLN A 40 13.90 -5.06 -6.98
CA GLN A 40 14.35 -3.70 -6.67
C GLN A 40 13.35 -2.97 -5.78
N GLY A 41 12.05 -3.11 -6.06
CA GLY A 41 10.99 -2.52 -5.24
C GLY A 41 11.03 -3.03 -3.80
N LYS A 42 11.22 -4.34 -3.60
CA LYS A 42 11.34 -4.95 -2.26
C LYS A 42 12.54 -4.43 -1.48
N MET A 43 13.66 -4.20 -2.15
CA MET A 43 14.86 -3.65 -1.51
C MET A 43 14.62 -2.23 -1.00
N LEU A 44 13.98 -1.37 -1.81
CA LEU A 44 13.65 0.01 -1.42
C LEU A 44 12.55 0.07 -0.36
N ALA A 45 11.57 -0.82 -0.43
CA ALA A 45 10.43 -0.86 0.47
C ALA A 45 10.69 -1.67 1.76
N ARG A 46 11.93 -2.06 2.05
CA ARG A 46 12.29 -2.90 3.19
C ARG A 46 11.74 -2.31 4.49
N GLY A 47 11.06 -3.13 5.29
CA GLY A 47 10.40 -2.70 6.53
C GLY A 47 8.89 -2.52 6.34
N LEU A 48 8.32 -1.39 6.75
CA LEU A 48 6.86 -1.15 6.67
C LEU A 48 6.31 -1.23 5.23
N GLY A 49 7.12 -0.92 4.22
CA GLY A 49 6.73 -0.99 2.82
C GLY A 49 6.47 -2.42 2.35
N SER A 50 7.20 -3.40 2.87
CA SER A 50 7.12 -4.81 2.50
C SER A 50 6.22 -5.68 3.39
N LEU A 51 5.92 -5.24 4.62
CA LEU A 51 5.07 -6.01 5.55
C LEU A 51 3.58 -5.89 5.20
N GLU A 52 2.80 -6.93 5.49
CA GLU A 52 1.34 -6.95 5.33
C GLU A 52 0.63 -7.43 6.60
N GLY A 53 -0.69 -7.26 6.64
CA GLY A 53 -1.57 -7.79 7.68
C GLY A 53 -1.18 -7.37 9.10
N THR A 54 -1.17 -8.36 10.01
CA THR A 54 -0.91 -8.17 11.44
C THR A 54 0.52 -7.69 11.71
N GLN A 55 1.51 -8.19 10.97
CA GLN A 55 2.90 -7.79 11.10
C GLN A 55 3.07 -6.29 10.77
N TRP A 56 2.42 -5.84 9.70
CA TRP A 56 2.40 -4.41 9.35
C TRP A 56 1.69 -3.58 10.42
N ALA A 57 0.53 -4.02 10.91
CA ALA A 57 -0.25 -3.31 11.91
C ALA A 57 0.52 -3.11 13.23
N VAL A 58 1.22 -4.15 13.70
CA VAL A 58 2.05 -4.08 14.92
C VAL A 58 3.21 -3.10 14.74
N GLN A 59 3.95 -3.22 13.63
CA GLN A 59 5.11 -2.36 13.37
C GLN A 59 4.68 -0.90 13.19
N ARG A 60 3.58 -0.66 12.48
CA ARG A 60 3.05 0.70 12.29
C ARG A 60 2.59 1.32 13.60
N ARG A 61 1.90 0.56 14.47
CA ARG A 61 1.47 1.06 15.79
C ARG A 61 2.65 1.47 16.67
N ARG A 62 3.76 0.72 16.62
CA ARG A 62 4.98 1.07 17.37
C ARG A 62 5.67 2.32 16.84
N LEU A 63 5.66 2.52 15.53
CA LEU A 63 6.34 3.65 14.88
C LEU A 63 5.51 4.94 14.87
N ASN A 64 4.18 4.86 14.87
CA ASN A 64 3.29 6.02 14.81
C ASN A 64 3.61 7.13 15.85
N PRO A 65 3.95 6.83 17.11
CA PRO A 65 4.29 7.83 18.13
C PRO A 65 5.54 8.66 17.84
N VAL A 66 6.39 8.24 16.89
CA VAL A 66 7.58 8.98 16.46
C VAL A 66 7.21 10.06 15.45
N PHE A 67 6.19 9.81 14.63
CA PHE A 67 5.70 10.73 13.59
C PHE A 67 4.57 11.63 14.09
N HIS A 68 4.47 11.87 15.41
CA HIS A 68 3.55 12.87 15.95
C HIS A 68 4.11 14.27 15.68
N LEU A 69 3.24 15.24 15.41
CA LEU A 69 3.61 16.63 15.07
C LEU A 69 4.62 17.25 16.05
N GLU A 70 4.47 16.98 17.34
CA GLU A 70 5.37 17.47 18.39
C GLU A 70 6.82 16.96 18.28
N LYS A 71 7.01 15.83 17.59
CA LYS A 71 8.31 15.15 17.40
C LYS A 71 8.87 15.29 15.98
N LEU A 72 8.06 15.81 15.06
CA LEU A 72 8.46 16.16 13.70
C LEU A 72 9.09 17.56 13.74
N LYS A 73 10.37 17.63 14.12
CA LYS A 73 11.19 18.83 13.90
C LYS A 73 11.67 18.89 12.45
#